data_AF-A0A4Y2GBF7-F1
#
_entry.id   AF-A0A4Y2GBF7-F1
#
_cell.length_a   1.000
_cell.length_b   1.000
_cell.length_c   1.000
_cell.angle_alpha   90.00
_cell.angle_beta   90.00
_cell.angle_gamma   90.00
#
_symmetry.space_group_name_H-M   'P 1'
#
loop_
_entity.id
_entity.type
_entity.pdbx_description
1 polymer ?
#
loop_
_entity_poly.entity_id
_entity_poly.type
_entity_poly.pdbx_seq_one_letter_code
_entity_poly.pdbx_strand_id
1 'polypeptide(L)' 'KSTAHQILANRIAEQKKRRNKDLNAHVKNAGKGETCEESNHCSSNPCKNDGTCEEDGTGFKCICKGPWKGETCEESE' A
#
# COMPACT_ATOMS: atom_id res chain seq x y z
N LYS A 1 -44.92 -13.90 15.65
CA LYS A 1 -43.99 -12.94 15.00
C LYS A 1 -44.48 -12.78 13.55
N SER A 2 -44.96 -11.60 13.16
CA SER A 2 -45.56 -11.38 11.82
C SER A 2 -44.51 -11.51 10.70
N THR A 3 -44.91 -11.97 9.52
CA THR A 3 -44.08 -12.02 8.30
C THR A 3 -43.36 -10.69 8.03
N ALA A 4 -44.00 -9.56 8.36
CA ALA A 4 -43.41 -8.23 8.27
C ALA A 4 -42.18 -8.05 9.17
N HIS A 5 -42.20 -8.62 10.39
CA HIS A 5 -41.05 -8.58 11.30
C HIS A 5 -39.88 -9.43 10.78
N GLN A 6 -40.17 -10.56 10.13
CA GLN A 6 -39.13 -11.42 9.57
C GLN A 6 -38.46 -10.78 8.34
N ILE A 7 -39.24 -10.10 7.49
CA ILE A 7 -38.73 -9.33 6.35
C ILE A 7 -37.85 -8.17 6.83
N LEU A 8 -38.27 -7.46 7.88
CA LEU A 8 -37.48 -6.38 8.48
C LEU A 8 -36.15 -6.90 9.05
N ALA A 9 -36.18 -8.02 9.77
CA ALA A 9 -34.97 -8.65 10.30
C ALA A 9 -33.99 -9.07 9.19
N ASN A 10 -34.49 -9.64 8.10
CA ASN A 10 -33.66 -10.00 6.94
C ASN A 10 -33.08 -8.77 6.26
N ARG A 11 -33.86 -7.69 6.06
CA ARG A 11 -33.35 -6.43 5.51
C ARG A 11 -32.26 -5.81 6.38
N ILE A 12 -32.42 -5.82 7.70
CA ILE A 12 -31.40 -5.33 8.65
C ILE A 12 -30.13 -6.18 8.58
N ALA A 13 -30.26 -7.51 8.47
CA ALA A 13 -29.12 -8.41 8.34
C ALA A 13 -28.34 -8.17 7.03
N GLU A 14 -29.05 -7.98 5.91
CA GLU A 14 -28.42 -7.69 4.61
C GLU A 14 -27.75 -6.30 4.57
N GLN A 15 -28.34 -5.29 5.21
CA GLN A 15 -27.73 -3.95 5.33
C GLN A 15 -26.42 -3.99 6.16
N LYS A 16 -26.36 -4.82 7.22
CA LYS A 16 -25.14 -5.02 8.01
C LYS A 16 -24.03 -5.73 7.22
N LYS A 17 -24.38 -6.69 6.36
CA LYS A 17 -23.42 -7.35 5.45
C LYS A 17 -22.84 -6.39 4.42
N ARG A 18 -23.67 -5.52 3.84
CA ARG A 18 -23.23 -4.47 2.90
C ARG A 18 -22.24 -3.53 3.57
N ARG A 19 -22.57 -3.01 4.76
CA ARG A 19 -21.68 -2.13 5.54
C ARG A 19 -20.32 -2.76 5.90
N ASN A 20 -20.28 -4.07 6.18
CA ASN A 20 -19.02 -4.79 6.43
C ASN A 20 -18.20 -5.03 5.14
N LYS A 21 -18.87 -5.20 3.99
CA LYS A 21 -18.22 -5.29 2.68
C LYS A 21 -17.55 -3.97 2.28
N ASP A 22 -18.20 -2.84 2.53
CA ASP A 22 -17.65 -1.51 2.27
C ASP A 22 -16.46 -1.18 3.20
N LEU A 23 -16.48 -1.64 4.46
CA LEU A 23 -15.36 -1.48 5.39
C LEU A 23 -14.13 -2.30 4.96
N ASN A 24 -14.33 -3.54 4.52
CA ASN A 24 -13.24 -4.40 4.02
C ASN A 24 -12.70 -3.97 2.65
N ALA A 25 -13.45 -3.19 1.86
CA ALA A 25 -12.95 -2.61 0.62
C ALA A 25 -11.95 -1.47 0.86
N HIS A 26 -12.15 -0.68 1.92
CA HIS A 26 -11.22 0.38 2.33
C HIS A 26 -9.99 -0.17 3.06
N VAL A 27 -10.15 -1.20 3.88
CA VAL A 27 -9.01 -1.82 4.61
C VAL A 27 -8.03 -2.52 3.66
N LYS A 28 -8.47 -2.99 2.49
CA LYS A 28 -7.58 -3.57 1.47
C LYS A 28 -6.65 -2.56 0.80
N ASN A 29 -6.87 -1.27 0.99
CA ASN A 29 -5.99 -0.19 0.53
C ASN A 29 -5.46 0.67 1.70
N ALA A 30 -5.21 0.06 2.87
CA ALA A 30 -4.36 0.65 3.90
C ALA A 30 -2.87 0.69 3.48
N GLY A 31 -2.61 1.15 2.26
CA GLY A 31 -1.29 1.27 1.62
C GLY A 31 -1.31 2.09 0.33
N LYS A 32 -2.39 2.81 0.02
CA LYS A 32 -2.39 3.73 -1.14
C LYS A 32 -3.21 4.96 -0.81
N GLY A 33 -2.50 6.00 -0.35
CA GLY A 33 -3.06 7.33 -0.17
C GLY A 33 -3.65 7.84 -1.48
N GLU A 34 -4.76 8.55 -1.38
CA GLU A 34 -5.45 9.24 -2.48
C GLU A 34 -4.73 10.54 -2.86
N THR A 35 -3.41 10.46 -3.02
CA THR A 35 -2.59 11.54 -3.53
C THR A 35 -2.03 11.05 -4.85
N CYS A 36 -2.16 11.86 -5.90
CA CYS A 36 -1.29 11.76 -7.05
C CYS A 36 0.12 12.20 -6.62
N GLU A 37 0.69 11.49 -5.65
CA GLU A 37 2.12 11.51 -5.41
C GLU A 37 2.67 10.63 -6.53
N GLU A 38 3.21 11.31 -7.54
CA GLU A 38 4.32 10.79 -8.33
C GLU A 38 5.10 9.85 -7.41
N SER A 39 5.02 8.54 -7.66
CA SER A 39 5.52 7.52 -6.73
C SER A 39 7.03 7.65 -6.72
N ASN A 40 7.53 8.63 -5.96
CA ASN A 40 8.91 9.00 -6.05
C ASN A 40 9.67 7.89 -5.35
N HIS A 41 10.22 6.96 -6.13
CA HIS A 41 10.76 5.71 -5.63
C HIS A 41 11.97 5.96 -4.72
N CYS A 42 12.54 7.17 -4.81
CA CYS A 42 13.61 7.68 -3.98
C CYS A 42 13.15 8.48 -2.75
N SER A 43 11.85 8.76 -2.56
CA SER A 43 11.36 9.58 -1.44
C SER A 43 11.70 9.00 -0.06
N SER A 44 11.74 7.67 0.07
CA SER A 44 12.11 6.98 1.32
C SER A 44 13.62 6.73 1.43
N ASN A 45 14.40 7.19 0.46
CA ASN A 45 15.81 6.89 0.27
C ASN A 45 16.16 5.41 0.52
N PRO A 46 15.81 4.51 -0.41
CA PRO A 46 16.04 3.08 -0.25
C PRO A 46 17.54 2.69 -0.21
N CYS A 47 18.43 3.58 -0.66
CA CYS A 47 19.87 3.30 -0.74
C CYS A 47 20.56 3.44 0.63
N LYS A 48 21.39 2.44 0.96
CA LYS A 48 22.21 2.37 2.18
C LYS A 48 23.64 2.84 1.88
N ASN A 49 24.42 3.01 2.95
CA ASN A 49 25.87 3.26 2.88
C ASN A 49 26.26 4.42 1.95
N ASP A 50 25.57 5.55 2.07
CA ASP A 50 25.76 6.74 1.22
C ASP A 50 25.54 6.49 -0.29
N GLY A 51 24.73 5.49 -0.64
CA GLY A 51 24.27 5.26 -2.00
C GLY A 51 23.36 6.41 -2.49
N THR A 52 23.50 6.78 -3.75
CA THR A 52 22.66 7.81 -4.40
C THR A 52 21.47 7.14 -5.07
N CYS A 53 20.26 7.56 -4.72
CA CYS A 53 19.05 7.06 -5.36
C CYS A 53 18.75 7.85 -6.64
N GLU A 54 18.54 7.15 -7.75
CA GLU A 54 18.05 7.69 -9.01
C GLU A 54 16.72 7.03 -9.39
N GLU A 55 15.78 7.81 -9.89
CA GLU A 55 14.52 7.26 -10.40
C GLU A 55 14.71 6.70 -11.80
N ASP A 56 14.35 5.44 -11.99
CA ASP A 56 14.47 4.72 -13.25
C ASP A 56 13.09 4.40 -13.78
N GLY A 57 12.34 5.43 -14.22
CA GLY A 57 11.07 5.43 -14.99
C GLY A 57 9.89 4.56 -14.51
N THR A 58 10.16 3.31 -14.16
CA THR A 58 9.31 2.28 -13.54
C THR A 58 9.68 1.98 -12.09
N GLY A 59 10.78 2.53 -11.56
CA GLY A 59 11.29 2.20 -10.22
C GLY A 59 12.39 3.14 -9.72
N PHE A 60 13.29 2.61 -8.88
CA PHE A 60 14.51 3.28 -8.43
C PHE A 60 15.75 2.44 -8.76
N LYS A 61 16.90 3.11 -8.78
CA LYS A 61 18.22 2.50 -8.88
C LYS A 61 19.15 3.17 -7.89
N CYS A 62 19.92 2.39 -7.14
CA CYS A 62 20.94 2.91 -6.26
C CYS A 62 22.32 2.90 -6.94
N ILE A 63 22.98 4.06 -6.96
CA ILE A 63 24.40 4.18 -7.26
C ILE A 63 25.19 4.02 -5.97
N CYS A 64 25.84 2.87 -5.83
CA CYS A 64 26.65 2.54 -4.66
C CYS A 64 28.05 3.13 -4.76
N LYS A 65 28.54 3.69 -3.65
CA LYS A 65 29.94 4.06 -3.50
C LYS A 65 30.73 2.83 -3.07
N GLY A 66 31.86 2.53 -3.71
CA GLY A 66 32.69 1.38 -3.32
C GLY A 66 33.11 1.47 -1.83
N PRO A 67 33.19 0.35 -1.09
CA PRO A 67 33.09 -1.06 -1.51
C PRO A 67 31.67 -1.65 -1.51
N TRP A 68 30.62 -0.82 -1.47
CA TRP A 68 29.25 -1.30 -1.31
C TRP A 68 28.60 -1.79 -2.62
N LYS A 69 27.76 -2.82 -2.51
CA LYS A 69 27.06 -3.52 -3.59
C LYS A 69 25.65 -3.94 -3.15
N GLY A 70 24.88 -4.52 -4.08
CA GLY A 70 23.47 -4.88 -3.90
C GLY A 70 22.51 -3.83 -4.45
N GLU A 71 21.23 -4.17 -4.59
CA GLU A 71 20.20 -3.28 -5.17
C GLU A 71 20.01 -1.98 -4.38
N THR A 72 20.29 -2.03 -3.08
CA THR A 72 20.19 -0.92 -2.13
C THR A 72 21.54 -0.56 -1.53
N CYS A 73 22.66 -1.04 -2.08
CA CYS A 73 24.00 -0.81 -1.52
C CYS A 73 24.20 -1.36 -0.10
N GLU A 74 23.50 -2.43 0.27
CA GLU A 74 23.52 -3.02 1.62
C GLU A 74 24.68 -4.00 1.87
N GLU A 75 25.31 -4.51 0.82
CA GLU A 75 26.40 -5.48 0.90
C GLU A 75 27.76 -4.77 0.82
N SER A 76 28.72 -5.12 1.66
CA SER A 76 30.13 -4.74 1.49
C SER A 76 30.89 -5.86 0.79
N GLU A 77 31.59 -5.56 -0.30
CA GLU A 77 32.61 -6.45 -0.86
C GLU A 77 33.94 -6.37 -0.10
#